data_AF-A0A2W4PNM4-F1
#
_entry.id   AF-A0A2W4PNM4-F1
#
_cell.length_a   1.000
_cell.length_b   1.000
_cell.length_c   1.000
_cell.angle_alpha   90.00
_cell.angle_beta   90.00
_cell.angle_gamma   90.00
#
_symmetry.space_group_name_H-M   'P 1'
#
loop_
_entity.id
_entity.type
_entity.pdbx_description
1 polymer ?
#
loop_
_entity_poly.entity_id
_entity_poly.type
_entity_poly.pdbx_seq_one_letter_code
_entity_poly.pdbx_strand_id
1 'polypeptide(L)' 'EFAGGGATVPISSFGNALVKGALMEARTHGVLGVLTGMFELTSTGITAAIVFGFLAAVTFNPKS' A
#
# COMPACT_ATOMS: atom_id res chain seq x y z
N GLU A 1 23.64 -13.54 -2.81
CA GLU A 1 22.50 -12.67 -2.43
C GLU A 1 21.30 -12.85 -3.39
N PHE A 2 20.76 -14.07 -3.51
CA PHE A 2 19.80 -14.44 -4.58
C PHE A 2 18.32 -14.22 -4.20
N ALA A 3 18.05 -13.37 -3.21
CA ALA A 3 16.70 -13.11 -2.70
C ALA A 3 16.41 -11.62 -2.45
N GLY A 4 17.35 -10.71 -2.75
CA GLY A 4 17.15 -9.27 -2.57
C GLY A 4 16.05 -8.69 -3.48
N GLY A 5 15.83 -9.29 -4.66
CA GLY A 5 14.76 -8.89 -5.57
C GLY A 5 13.35 -9.20 -5.06
N GLY A 6 13.18 -10.25 -4.23
CA GLY A 6 11.87 -10.74 -3.82
C GLY A 6 11.08 -9.75 -2.97
N ALA A 7 11.75 -9.03 -2.06
CA ALA A 7 11.14 -7.93 -1.30
C ALA A 7 11.18 -6.61 -2.06
N THR A 8 12.21 -6.38 -2.89
CA THR A 8 12.39 -5.12 -3.62
C THR A 8 11.30 -4.88 -4.67
N VAL A 9 10.81 -5.93 -5.34
CA VAL A 9 9.71 -5.85 -6.32
C VAL A 9 8.41 -5.32 -5.68
N PRO A 10 7.86 -5.93 -4.61
CA PRO A 10 6.66 -5.41 -3.97
C PRO A 10 6.87 -4.04 -3.31
N ILE A 11 8.03 -3.78 -2.69
CA ILE A 11 8.33 -2.48 -2.07
C ILE A 11 8.33 -1.37 -3.14
N SER A 12 9.00 -1.60 -4.27
CA SER A 12 9.06 -0.62 -5.37
C SER A 12 7.70 -0.44 -6.04
N SER A 13 6.93 -1.53 -6.20
CA SER A 13 5.57 -1.48 -6.74
C SER A 13 4.62 -0.67 -5.85
N PHE A 14 4.74 -0.80 -4.53
CA PHE A 14 4.01 0.03 -3.57
C PHE A 14 4.41 1.51 -3.68
N GLY A 15 5.71 1.81 -3.76
CA GLY A 15 6.19 3.18 -3.99
C GLY A 15 5.68 3.79 -5.30
N ASN A 16 5.65 3.01 -6.38
CA ASN A 16 5.09 3.44 -7.66
C ASN A 16 3.57 3.72 -7.58
N ALA A 17 2.82 2.92 -6.83
CA ALA A 17 1.40 3.17 -6.58
C ALA A 17 1.18 4.47 -5.80
N LEU A 18 1.99 4.75 -4.77
CA LEU A 18 1.95 6.00 -4.00
C LEU A 18 2.16 7.23 -4.91
N VAL A 19 3.24 7.23 -5.70
CA VAL A 19 3.58 8.35 -6.58
C VAL A 19 2.53 8.54 -7.67
N LYS A 20 2.00 7.45 -8.23
CA LYS A 20 0.94 7.50 -9.24
C LYS A 20 -0.36 8.10 -8.67
N GLY A 21 -0.78 7.68 -7.47
CA GLY A 21 -1.93 8.26 -6.77
C GLY A 21 -1.74 9.73 -6.48
N ALA A 22 -0.57 10.11 -5.95
CA ALA A 22 -0.20 11.49 -5.68
C ALA A 22 -0.28 12.37 -6.94
N LEU A 23 0.29 11.90 -8.05
CA LEU A 23 0.36 12.66 -9.31
C LEU A 23 -1.00 12.83 -9.98
N MET A 24 -1.86 11.82 -9.94
CA MET A 24 -3.22 11.95 -10.49
C MET A 24 -4.00 13.01 -9.72
N GLU A 25 -3.98 12.92 -8.39
CA GLU A 25 -4.77 13.78 -7.53
C GLU A 25 -4.18 15.20 -7.43
N ALA A 26 -2.86 15.34 -7.59
CA ALA A 26 -2.21 16.64 -7.68
C ALA A 26 -2.65 17.46 -8.90
N ARG A 27 -3.02 16.80 -10.01
CA ARG A 27 -3.52 17.50 -11.21
C ARG A 27 -4.91 18.08 -11.00
N THR A 28 -5.73 17.45 -10.16
CA THR A 28 -7.11 17.87 -9.87
C THR A 28 -7.21 18.78 -8.66
N HIS A 29 -6.44 18.51 -7.61
CA HIS A 29 -6.56 19.16 -6.29
C HIS A 29 -5.30 19.91 -5.85
N GLY A 30 -4.30 20.06 -6.74
CA GLY A 30 -3.06 20.77 -6.45
C GLY A 30 -2.22 20.11 -5.35
N VAL A 31 -1.56 20.90 -4.51
CA VAL A 31 -0.66 20.38 -3.46
C VAL A 31 -1.40 19.53 -2.43
N LEU A 32 -2.66 19.85 -2.12
CA LEU A 32 -3.51 19.05 -1.22
C LEU A 32 -3.82 17.69 -1.83
N GLY A 33 -3.99 17.63 -3.15
CA GLY A 33 -4.16 16.40 -3.91
C GLY A 33 -3.00 15.42 -3.73
N VAL A 34 -1.76 15.90 -3.66
CA VAL A 34 -0.59 15.02 -3.44
C VAL A 34 -0.77 14.19 -2.18
N LEU A 35 -1.16 14.82 -1.07
CA LEU A 35 -1.33 14.15 0.22
C LEU A 35 -2.54 13.22 0.21
N THR A 36 -3.70 13.70 -0.26
CA THR A 36 -4.92 12.89 -0.27
C THR A 36 -4.81 11.71 -1.24
N GLY A 37 -4.29 11.93 -2.45
CA GLY A 37 -4.14 10.92 -3.49
C GLY A 37 -3.15 9.80 -3.15
N MET A 38 -2.09 10.10 -2.36
CA MET A 38 -1.18 9.06 -1.86
C MET A 38 -1.93 8.07 -0.96
N PHE A 39 -2.68 8.57 0.02
CA PHE A 39 -3.38 7.72 0.98
C PHE A 39 -4.63 7.08 0.38
N GLU A 40 -5.33 7.75 -0.53
CA GLU A 40 -6.57 7.24 -1.11
C GLU A 40 -6.33 6.00 -1.99
N LEU A 41 -5.38 6.08 -2.93
CA LEU A 41 -5.10 4.95 -3.84
C LEU A 41 -4.46 3.76 -3.09
N THR A 42 -3.62 4.00 -2.07
CA THR A 42 -2.96 2.93 -1.32
C THR A 42 -3.73 2.43 -0.09
N SER A 43 -4.72 3.18 0.41
CA SER A 43 -5.54 2.80 1.58
C SER A 43 -6.26 1.47 1.36
N THR A 44 -6.73 1.20 0.14
CA THR A 44 -7.40 -0.07 -0.17
C THR A 44 -6.49 -1.27 0.07
N GLY A 45 -5.21 -1.17 -0.30
CA GLY A 45 -4.23 -2.24 -0.08
C GLY A 45 -3.90 -2.44 1.40
N ILE A 46 -3.74 -1.36 2.15
CA ILE A 46 -3.47 -1.39 3.60
C ILE A 46 -4.69 -1.97 4.34
N THR A 47 -5.88 -1.51 4.02
CA THR A 47 -7.13 -1.99 4.60
C THR A 47 -7.34 -3.47 4.31
N ALA A 48 -7.11 -3.91 3.07
CA ALA A 48 -7.16 -5.32 2.71
C ALA A 48 -6.14 -6.14 3.53
N ALA A 49 -4.90 -5.67 3.65
CA ALA A 49 -3.87 -6.36 4.44
C ALA A 49 -4.27 -6.50 5.92
N ILE A 50 -4.86 -5.47 6.52
CA ILE A 50 -5.36 -5.50 7.91
C ILE A 50 -6.51 -6.50 8.04
N VAL A 51 -7.50 -6.46 7.15
CA VAL A 51 -8.68 -7.34 7.19
C VAL A 51 -8.27 -8.80 7.01
N PHE A 52 -7.46 -9.11 5.99
CA PHE A 52 -6.99 -10.48 5.78
C PHE A 52 -6.04 -10.94 6.88
N GLY A 53 -5.19 -10.06 7.40
CA GLY A 53 -4.36 -10.35 8.56
C GLY A 53 -5.18 -10.69 9.80
N PHE A 54 -6.25 -9.93 10.05
CA PHE A 54 -7.19 -10.21 11.13
C PHE A 54 -7.95 -11.52 10.93
N LEU A 55 -8.47 -11.78 9.72
CA LEU A 55 -9.16 -13.03 9.40
C LEU A 55 -8.24 -14.25 9.53
N ALA A 56 -6.99 -14.14 9.06
CA ALA A 56 -5.99 -15.17 9.24
C ALA A 56 -5.69 -15.40 10.74
N ALA A 57 -5.58 -14.33 11.53
CA ALA A 57 -5.36 -14.43 12.96
C ALA A 57 -6.54 -15.12 13.69
N VAL A 58 -7.78 -14.77 13.34
CA VAL A 58 -8.97 -15.42 13.92
C VAL A 58 -9.05 -16.90 13.53
N THR A 59 -8.73 -17.24 12.27
CA THR A 59 -8.87 -18.61 11.75
C THR A 59 -7.76 -19.54 12.25
N PHE A 60 -6.52 -19.05 12.31
CA PHE A 60 -5.35 -19.89 12.56
C PHE A 60 -4.80 -19.76 13.99
N ASN A 61 -5.42 -18.95 14.85
CA ASN A 61 -5.03 -18.72 16.24
C ASN A 61 -3.50 -18.58 16.39
N PRO A 62 -2.89 -17.58 15.71
CA PRO A 62 -1.45 -17.47 15.57
C PRO A 62 -0.86 -17.35 16.97
N LYS A 63 -0.05 -18.34 17.35
CA LYS A 63 0.77 -18.21 18.55
C LYS A 63 1.79 -17.10 18.30
N SER A 64 1.68 -16.05 19.11
CA SER A 64 2.72 -15.03 19.26
C SER A 64 4.03 -15.66 19.73
#